data_AF-A0A961PMS2-F1
#
_entry.id   AF-A0A961PMS2-F1
#
_cell.length_a   1.000
_cell.length_b   1.000
_cell.length_c   1.000
_cell.angle_alpha   90.00
_cell.angle_beta   90.00
_cell.angle_gamma   90.00
#
_symmetry.space_group_name_H-M   'P 1'
#
loop_
_entity.id
_entity.type
_entity.pdbx_description
1 polymer ?
#
loop_
_entity_poly.entity_id
_entity_poly.type
_entity_poly.pdbx_seq_one_letter_code
_entity_poly.pdbx_strand_id
1 'polypeptide(L)'
;MSERPDRTLRRFLGYDMKRAFAAIQADVTAVLAPHGLRMLTYSVLTVIRDNPGLRQSQLSEILLIERPNLVLILDELEGLDWISRTRA
;
A
#
# COMPACT_ATOMS: atom_id res chain seq x y z
N MET A 1 21.96 32.01 -5.19
CA MET A 1 21.20 30.73 -5.20
C MET A 1 21.39 30.09 -3.84
N SER A 2 20.34 30.05 -3.00
CA SER A 2 20.42 29.30 -1.74
C SER A 2 20.56 27.82 -2.06
N GLU A 3 21.61 27.21 -1.53
CA GLU A 3 21.88 25.81 -1.71
C GLU A 3 20.86 24.97 -0.93
N ARG A 4 20.33 23.91 -1.56
CA ARG A 4 19.30 23.10 -0.92
C ARG A 4 19.87 22.40 0.32
N PRO A 5 19.19 22.44 1.48
CA PRO A 5 19.68 21.82 2.72
C PRO A 5 19.92 20.30 2.61
N ASP A 6 19.26 19.62 1.68
CA ASP A 6 19.34 18.18 1.46
C ASP A 6 20.36 17.75 0.38
N ARG A 7 21.24 18.65 -0.11
CA ARG A 7 22.16 18.38 -1.24
C ARG A 7 23.01 17.12 -1.10
N THR A 8 23.46 16.78 0.11
CA THR A 8 24.30 15.59 0.34
C THR A 8 23.50 14.31 0.12
N LEU A 9 22.22 14.32 0.51
CA LEU A 9 21.32 13.18 0.35
C LEU A 9 20.92 12.95 -1.10
N ARG A 10 20.83 14.02 -1.91
CA ARG A 10 20.56 13.97 -3.36
C ARG A 10 21.64 13.25 -4.17
N ARG A 11 22.76 12.87 -3.56
CA ARG A 11 23.76 12.00 -4.19
C ARG A 11 23.36 10.52 -4.16
N PHE A 12 22.38 10.14 -3.33
CA PHE A 12 21.93 8.76 -3.20
C PHE A 12 20.62 8.55 -3.95
N LEU A 13 20.62 7.62 -4.90
CA LEU A 13 19.42 7.27 -5.68
C LEU A 13 18.21 6.94 -4.79
N GLY A 14 18.42 6.21 -3.70
CA GLY A 14 17.35 5.86 -2.76
C GLY A 14 16.67 7.07 -2.14
N TYR A 15 17.38 8.19 -1.94
CA TYR A 15 16.78 9.42 -1.43
C TYR A 15 15.86 10.08 -2.47
N ASP A 16 16.30 10.15 -3.73
CA ASP A 16 15.46 10.70 -4.80
C ASP A 16 14.26 9.81 -5.09
N MET A 17 14.42 8.47 -5.04
CA MET A 17 13.30 7.52 -5.11
C MET A 17 12.30 7.74 -3.98
N LYS A 18 12.77 7.90 -2.74
CA LYS A 18 11.91 8.19 -1.58
C LYS A 18 11.13 9.48 -1.78
N ARG A 19 11.76 10.55 -2.28
CA ARG A 19 11.06 11.82 -2.54
C ARG A 19 10.03 11.70 -3.65
N ALA A 20 10.37 11.01 -4.75
CA ALA A 20 9.44 10.77 -5.84
C ALA A 20 8.23 9.96 -5.35
N PHE A 21 8.48 8.89 -4.60
CA PHE A 21 7.44 8.08 -3.99
C PHE A 21 6.57 8.88 -3.02
N ALA A 22 7.14 9.78 -2.21
CA ALA A 22 6.37 10.64 -1.31
C ALA A 22 5.38 11.55 -2.07
N ALA A 23 5.78 12.08 -3.23
CA ALA A 23 4.88 12.87 -4.08
C ALA A 23 3.74 12.01 -4.65
N ILE A 24 4.07 10.84 -5.20
CA ILE A 24 3.08 9.87 -5.71
C ILE A 24 2.11 9.44 -4.59
N GLN A 25 2.64 9.16 -3.40
CA GLN A 25 1.86 8.72 -2.25
C GLN A 25 0.88 9.80 -1.80
N ALA A 26 1.26 11.09 -1.85
CA ALA A 26 0.36 12.19 -1.52
C ALA A 26 -0.84 12.24 -2.49
N ASP A 27 -0.59 12.14 -3.79
CA ASP A 27 -1.64 12.15 -4.82
C ASP A 27 -2.57 10.93 -4.67
N VAL A 28 -2.00 9.72 -4.54
CA VAL A 28 -2.78 8.48 -4.36
C VAL A 28 -3.64 8.56 -3.08
N THR A 29 -3.08 9.08 -1.99
CA THR A 29 -3.83 9.24 -0.74
C THR A 29 -5.02 10.19 -0.92
N ALA A 30 -4.84 11.31 -1.63
CA ALA A 30 -5.91 12.26 -1.88
C ALA A 30 -7.04 11.65 -2.73
N VAL A 31 -6.70 10.85 -3.75
CA VAL A 31 -7.69 10.16 -4.61
C VAL A 31 -8.45 9.07 -3.86
N LEU A 32 -7.80 8.35 -2.95
CA LEU A 32 -8.40 7.24 -2.22
C LEU A 32 -9.19 7.66 -0.98
N ALA A 33 -8.89 8.83 -0.40
CA ALA A 33 -9.52 9.32 0.83
C ALA A 33 -11.06 9.37 0.78
N PRO A 34 -11.72 9.83 -0.30
CA PRO A 34 -13.19 9.81 -0.39
C PRO A 34 -13.81 8.41 -0.33
N HIS A 35 -13.03 7.36 -0.60
CA HIS A 35 -13.45 5.97 -0.55
C HIS A 35 -13.12 5.29 0.78
N GLY A 36 -12.55 6.01 1.76
CA GLY A 36 -12.06 5.43 3.00
C GLY A 36 -10.85 4.50 2.80
N LEU A 37 -10.15 4.62 1.67
CA LEU A 37 -9.03 3.76 1.31
C LEU A 37 -7.67 4.42 1.51
N ARG A 38 -6.66 3.57 1.68
CA ARG A 38 -5.24 3.90 1.67
C ARG A 38 -4.58 3.17 0.49
N MET A 39 -3.41 3.64 0.06
CA MET A 39 -2.66 2.99 -1.03
C MET A 39 -2.51 1.48 -0.80
N LEU A 40 -2.23 1.06 0.44
CA LEU A 40 -2.05 -0.35 0.77
C LEU A 40 -3.35 -1.15 0.75
N THR A 41 -4.45 -0.62 1.30
CA THR A 41 -5.76 -1.31 1.26
C THR A 41 -6.27 -1.42 -0.17
N TYR A 42 -6.06 -0.39 -0.99
CA TYR A 42 -6.34 -0.42 -2.42
C TYR A 42 -5.52 -1.50 -3.17
N SER A 43 -4.21 -1.61 -2.90
CA SER A 43 -3.38 -2.67 -3.49
C SER A 43 -3.87 -4.07 -3.10
N VAL A 44 -4.24 -4.27 -1.83
CA VAL A 44 -4.83 -5.53 -1.34
C VAL A 44 -6.11 -5.87 -2.11
N LEU A 45 -7.04 -4.92 -2.22
CA LEU A 45 -8.29 -5.12 -2.95
C LEU A 45 -8.06 -5.43 -4.42
N THR A 46 -7.11 -4.74 -5.06
CA THR A 46 -6.76 -4.94 -6.47
C THR A 46 -6.25 -6.36 -6.70
N VAL A 47 -5.33 -6.84 -5.87
CA VAL A 47 -4.80 -8.21 -5.99
C VAL A 47 -5.88 -9.26 -5.73
N ILE A 48 -6.75 -9.06 -4.74
CA ILE A 48 -7.87 -9.98 -4.45
C ILE A 48 -8.86 -10.02 -5.61
N ARG A 49 -9.25 -8.86 -6.15
CA ARG A 49 -10.17 -8.75 -7.29
C ARG A 49 -9.65 -9.50 -8.50
N ASP A 50 -8.37 -9.35 -8.81
CA ASP A 50 -7.76 -9.96 -9.98
C ASP A 50 -7.42 -11.45 -9.76
N ASN A 51 -7.42 -11.92 -8.49
CA ASN A 51 -7.10 -13.29 -8.10
C ASN A 51 -8.09 -13.84 -7.04
N PRO A 52 -9.35 -14.14 -7.40
CA PRO A 52 -10.32 -14.69 -6.45
C PRO A 52 -9.84 -16.00 -5.83
N GLY A 53 -10.03 -16.15 -4.50
CA GLY A 53 -9.62 -17.36 -3.77
C GLY A 53 -8.13 -17.42 -3.41
N LEU A 54 -7.36 -16.35 -3.66
CA LEU A 54 -5.95 -16.26 -3.27
C LEU A 54 -5.76 -16.48 -1.76
N ARG A 55 -4.76 -17.29 -1.39
CA ARG A 55 -4.43 -17.52 0.02
C ARG A 55 -3.77 -16.27 0.61
N GLN A 56 -4.06 -15.97 1.88
CA GLN A 56 -3.47 -14.83 2.58
C GLN A 56 -1.92 -14.87 2.59
N SER A 57 -1.32 -16.07 2.65
CA SER A 57 0.14 -16.22 2.55
C SER A 57 0.69 -15.73 1.21
N GLN A 58 0.03 -16.08 0.11
CA GLN A 58 0.44 -15.65 -1.23
C GLN A 58 0.24 -14.14 -1.39
N LEU A 59 -0.85 -13.61 -0.84
CA LEU A 59 -1.09 -12.17 -0.82
C LEU A 59 0.00 -11.40 -0.04
N SER A 60 0.46 -11.93 1.09
CA SER A 60 1.57 -11.34 1.86
C SER A 60 2.88 -11.31 1.08
N GLU A 61 3.15 -12.37 0.31
CA GLU A 61 4.35 -12.50 -0.52
C GLU A 61 4.31 -11.54 -1.71
N ILE A 62 3.16 -11.46 -2.42
CA ILE A 62 2.97 -10.57 -3.58
C ILE A 62 3.13 -9.10 -3.19
N LEU A 63 2.56 -8.70 -2.05
CA LEU A 63 2.56 -7.30 -1.63
C LEU A 63 3.76 -6.92 -0.76
N LEU A 64 4.64 -7.87 -0.45
CA LEU A 64 5.79 -7.68 0.45
C LEU A 64 5.36 -7.10 1.82
N ILE A 65 4.24 -7.60 2.37
CA ILE A 65 3.67 -7.19 3.66
C ILE A 65 3.85 -8.34 4.65
N GLU A 66 4.28 -8.03 5.87
CA GLU A 66 4.32 -9.04 6.94
C GLU A 66 2.91 -9.57 7.27
N ARG A 67 2.81 -10.87 7.54
CA ARG A 67 1.52 -11.53 7.79
C ARG A 67 0.67 -10.86 8.89
N PRO A 68 1.21 -10.44 10.05
CA PRO A 68 0.40 -9.76 11.07
C PRO A 68 -0.24 -8.47 10.54
N ASN A 69 0.50 -7.68 9.75
CA ASN A 69 -0.01 -6.44 9.16
C ASN A 69 -1.08 -6.73 8.10
N LEU A 70 -0.88 -7.78 7.29
CA LEU A 70 -1.88 -8.19 6.31
C LEU A 70 -3.19 -8.61 6.98
N VAL A 71 -3.13 -9.36 8.09
CA VAL A 71 -4.34 -9.78 8.82
C VAL A 71 -5.16 -8.58 9.27
N LEU A 72 -4.52 -7.56 9.85
CA LEU A 72 -5.20 -6.33 10.27
C LEU A 72 -5.87 -5.60 9.09
N ILE A 73 -5.22 -5.57 7.92
CA ILE A 73 -5.78 -4.96 6.71
C ILE A 73 -6.98 -5.76 6.19
N LEU A 74 -6.90 -7.09 6.22
CA LEU A 74 -8.01 -7.95 5.82
C LEU A 74 -9.19 -7.83 6.78
N ASP A 75 -8.94 -7.70 8.09
CA ASP A 75 -9.98 -7.47 9.10
C ASP A 75 -10.67 -6.11 8.88
N GLU A 76 -9.91 -5.06 8.58
CA GLU A 76 -10.45 -3.74 8.22
C GLU A 76 -11.33 -3.81 6.97
N LEU A 77 -10.85 -4.45 5.90
CA LEU A 77 -11.58 -4.57 4.64
C LEU A 77 -12.83 -5.46 4.74
N GLU A 78 -12.78 -6.53 5.53
CA GLU A 78 -13.93 -7.38 5.80
C GLU A 78 -14.97 -6.64 6.67
N GLY A 79 -14.52 -5.86 7.67
CA GLY A 79 -15.41 -5.03 8.50
C GLY A 79 -16.11 -3.89 7.74
N LEU A 80 -15.61 -3.53 6.56
CA LEU A 80 -16.24 -2.59 5.64
C LEU A 80 -17.16 -3.27 4.61
N ASP A 81 -17.26 -4.61 4.62
CA ASP A 81 -17.95 -5.44 3.62
C ASP A 81 -17.34 -5.39 2.20
N TRP A 82 -16.05 -5.07 2.07
CA TRP A 82 -15.38 -5.02 0.76
C TRP A 82 -14.85 -6.38 0.31
N ILE A 83 -14.58 -7.27 1.25
CA ILE A 83 -14.12 -8.64 1.00
C ILE A 83 -14.86 -9.61 1.89
N SER A 84 -14.85 -10.89 1.54
CA SER A 84 -15.30 -11.98 2.41
C SER A 84 -14.27 -13.09 2.42
N ARG A 85 -13.93 -13.60 3.62
CA ARG A 85 -12.99 -14.70 3.77
C ARG A 85 -13.72 -16.02 3.97
N THR A 86 -13.52 -16.97 3.05
CA THR A 86 -13.98 -18.35 3.26
C THR A 86 -12.93 -19.12 4.06
N ARG A 87 -13.34 -19.70 5.19
CA ARG A 87 -12.52 -20.70 5.89
C ARG A 87 -12.83 -22.06 5.27
N ALA A 88 -11.83 -22.66 4.63
CA ALA A 88 -11.86 -24.06 4.22
C ALA A 88 -11.46 -24.95 5.41
#